data_AF-A0A656GGI3-F1
#
_entry.id   AF-A0A656GGI3-F1
#
_cell.length_a   1.000
_cell.length_b   1.000
_cell.length_c   1.000
_cell.angle_alpha   90.00
_cell.angle_beta   90.00
_cell.angle_gamma   90.00
#
_symmetry.space_group_name_H-M   'P 1'
#
loop_
_entity.id
_entity.type
_entity.pdbx_description
1 polymer ?
#
loop_
_entity_poly.entity_id
_entity_poly.type
_entity_poly.pdbx_seq_one_letter_code
_entity_poly.pdbx_strand_id
1 'polypeptide(L)'
;MANNLALGLVIGGAVSPTVGAAFNTVESRIKKLEQRGNQAKVLRNTIGETMRLRDEWKKAHDSGAASASGLLRKLENNIDTLRKQGVQVGKLRQEYQSLDRVARSMDLKVKGHQQIEQGKAGLKSGIGTAVAGVGAMAVPTKISADYQAIIRDIAIKAGVANQPQEAELTTSVIKTSQDTGMARNDVADLVNKLVGAGMSLDKALSYAPVAAKFAVGQGASGNDTANMIQALQQNAKITDPKVMEKALEAIAMQGQAGSFEASDMARWFPQLLAGMGKLGVTGMDSVSQLGAMLQVQMKTAGGSDEAANNLKNWMEKIGSTDVVKSYKDVGIDYQGSLNTGIQKGMSTLESSFALAQRYIEKTDPEKAKKMKEATAKISKEADPAKAKEMLDSLEQALRTGDLFADMQVKAALTAYTQNRALYEQLKKDSQNASGILDKNLAERRGASSQIWAETFQAVNDSMRSIGDAIRPVTDA
;
A
#
# COMPACT_ATOMS: atom_id res chain seq x y z
N MET A 1 13.02 -76.72 8.70
CA MET A 1 13.31 -76.08 7.41
C MET A 1 11.98 -75.75 6.74
N ALA A 2 11.76 -74.47 6.42
CA ALA A 2 10.76 -73.85 5.53
C ALA A 2 9.95 -72.72 6.23
N ASN A 3 10.31 -71.49 5.85
CA ASN A 3 9.57 -70.24 6.03
C ASN A 3 8.30 -70.20 5.16
N ASN A 4 7.33 -69.36 5.54
CA ASN A 4 6.60 -68.44 4.65
C ASN A 4 5.95 -67.34 5.52
N LEU A 5 6.53 -66.14 5.62
CA LEU A 5 6.26 -64.94 4.80
C LEU A 5 4.80 -64.44 4.84
N ALA A 6 4.55 -63.43 5.67
CA ALA A 6 3.42 -62.51 5.55
C ALA A 6 3.98 -61.11 5.19
N LEU A 7 3.63 -60.64 4.01
CA LEU A 7 3.90 -59.30 3.50
C LEU A 7 2.89 -58.31 4.06
N GLY A 8 3.35 -57.31 4.82
CA GLY A 8 2.57 -56.13 5.20
C GLY A 8 3.21 -54.89 4.59
N LEU A 9 2.53 -54.30 3.59
CA LEU A 9 2.91 -53.06 2.94
C LEU A 9 2.50 -51.87 3.84
N VAL A 10 3.46 -51.19 4.44
CA VAL A 10 3.23 -49.94 5.21
C VAL A 10 3.60 -48.76 4.34
N ILE A 11 2.59 -48.06 3.80
CA ILE A 11 2.74 -46.71 3.24
C ILE A 11 2.53 -45.73 4.41
N GLY A 12 3.63 -45.25 4.97
CA GLY A 12 3.64 -44.19 5.98
C GLY A 12 4.83 -43.28 5.73
N GLY A 13 4.57 -42.06 5.25
CA GLY A 13 5.57 -41.03 5.10
C GLY A 13 6.19 -40.72 6.46
N ALA A 14 7.44 -41.12 6.66
CA ALA A 14 8.20 -40.81 7.86
C ALA A 14 8.50 -39.31 7.90
N VAL A 15 7.81 -38.59 8.78
CA VAL A 15 8.27 -37.29 9.25
C VAL A 15 9.55 -37.54 10.05
N SER A 16 10.66 -36.93 9.61
CA SER A 16 11.97 -37.13 10.25
C SER A 16 11.88 -36.90 11.78
N PRO A 17 12.44 -37.79 12.63
CA PRO A 17 12.47 -37.65 14.09
C PRO A 17 13.05 -36.31 14.59
N THR A 18 13.86 -35.63 13.77
CA THR A 18 14.47 -34.34 14.10
C THR A 18 13.48 -33.17 14.10
N VAL A 19 12.39 -33.26 13.35
CA VAL A 19 11.36 -32.20 13.25
C VAL A 19 10.41 -32.25 14.45
N GLY A 20 9.99 -33.45 14.87
CA GLY A 20 9.16 -33.63 16.07
C GLY A 20 9.86 -33.20 17.37
N ALA A 21 11.17 -33.48 17.49
CA ALA A 21 11.97 -33.04 18.62
C ALA A 21 12.13 -31.51 18.68
N ALA A 22 12.28 -30.85 17.53
CA ALA A 22 12.35 -29.38 17.45
C ALA A 22 11.02 -28.72 17.84
N PHE A 23 9.88 -29.25 17.38
CA PHE A 23 8.55 -28.74 17.75
C PHE A 23 8.24 -28.91 19.23
N ASN A 24 8.53 -30.07 19.83
CA ASN A 24 8.35 -30.30 21.27
C ASN A 24 9.23 -29.37 22.11
N THR A 25 10.44 -29.06 21.64
CA THR A 25 11.37 -28.13 22.30
C THR A 25 10.84 -26.68 22.25
N VAL A 26 10.21 -26.28 21.15
CA VAL A 26 9.60 -24.95 20.99
C VAL A 26 8.34 -24.82 21.85
N GLU A 27 7.46 -25.83 21.88
CA GLU A 27 6.25 -25.82 22.72
C GLU A 27 6.61 -25.73 24.23
N SER A 28 7.60 -26.50 24.67
CA SER A 28 8.11 -26.44 26.05
C SER A 28 8.67 -25.06 26.40
N ARG A 29 9.39 -24.41 25.47
CA ARG A 29 9.92 -23.04 25.66
C ARG A 29 8.80 -21.99 25.72
N ILE A 30 7.75 -22.16 24.92
CA ILE A 30 6.57 -21.28 24.93
C ILE A 30 5.81 -21.41 26.24
N LYS A 31 5.54 -22.63 26.72
CA LYS A 31 4.90 -22.84 28.04
C LYS A 31 5.72 -22.22 29.17
N LYS A 32 7.05 -22.34 29.13
CA LYS A 32 7.94 -21.67 30.09
C LYS A 32 7.90 -20.14 29.98
N LEU A 33 7.78 -19.59 28.78
CA LEU A 33 7.64 -18.14 28.55
C LEU A 33 6.31 -17.61 29.06
N GLU A 34 5.22 -18.32 28.82
CA GLU A 34 3.88 -17.98 29.32
C GLU A 34 3.81 -18.04 30.85
N GLN A 35 4.36 -19.09 31.46
CA GLN A 35 4.48 -19.20 32.91
C GLN A 35 5.28 -18.03 33.51
N ARG A 36 6.40 -17.64 32.90
CA ARG A 36 7.20 -16.48 33.33
C ARG A 36 6.45 -15.16 33.16
N GLY A 37 5.72 -14.98 32.06
CA GLY A 37 4.89 -13.79 31.83
C GLY A 37 3.75 -13.67 32.84
N ASN A 38 3.08 -14.78 33.16
CA ASN A 38 2.03 -14.83 34.16
C ASN A 38 2.56 -14.56 35.57
N GLN A 39 3.71 -15.14 35.94
CA GLN A 39 4.38 -14.83 37.21
C GLN A 39 4.78 -13.35 37.29
N ALA A 40 5.35 -12.77 36.23
CA ALA A 40 5.70 -11.35 36.19
C ALA A 40 4.47 -10.44 36.33
N LYS A 41 3.34 -10.81 35.73
CA LYS A 41 2.07 -10.08 35.83
C LYS A 41 1.47 -10.14 37.24
N VAL A 42 1.48 -11.32 37.87
CA VAL A 42 1.03 -11.48 39.26
C VAL A 42 1.89 -10.63 40.19
N LEU A 43 3.22 -10.72 40.10
CA LEU A 43 4.13 -9.90 40.91
C LEU A 43 3.94 -8.40 40.67
N ARG A 44 3.82 -7.97 39.42
CA ARG A 44 3.54 -6.56 39.07
C ARG A 44 2.24 -6.08 39.73
N ASN A 45 1.18 -6.87 39.66
CA ASN A 45 -0.11 -6.52 40.23
C ASN A 45 -0.04 -6.44 41.76
N THR A 46 0.62 -7.42 42.41
CA THR A 46 0.86 -7.41 43.86
C THR A 46 1.72 -6.21 44.29
N ILE A 47 2.75 -5.83 43.52
CA ILE A 47 3.55 -4.63 43.78
C ILE A 47 2.71 -3.35 43.66
N GLY A 48 1.90 -3.24 42.59
CA GLY A 48 0.99 -2.11 42.40
C GLY A 48 -0.04 -1.97 43.51
N GLU A 49 -0.63 -3.10 43.95
CA GLU A 49 -1.54 -3.15 45.09
C GLU A 49 -0.83 -2.78 46.39
N THR A 50 0.40 -3.25 46.62
CA THR A 50 1.22 -2.90 47.80
C THR A 50 1.51 -1.41 47.84
N MET A 51 1.85 -0.80 46.70
CA MET A 51 2.07 0.65 46.61
C MET A 51 0.79 1.42 46.92
N ARG A 52 -0.36 0.99 46.40
CA ARG A 52 -1.66 1.60 46.67
C ARG A 52 -2.07 1.47 48.14
N LEU A 53 -1.94 0.26 48.72
CA LEU A 53 -2.22 0.00 50.13
C LEU A 53 -1.33 0.82 51.06
N ARG A 54 -0.06 1.05 50.68
CA ARG A 54 0.84 1.92 51.45
C ARG A 54 0.35 3.36 51.45
N ASP A 55 -0.09 3.87 50.30
CA ASP A 55 -0.57 5.24 50.18
C ASP A 55 -1.93 5.43 50.88
N GLU A 56 -2.82 4.42 50.81
CA GLU A 56 -4.10 4.39 51.54
C GLU A 56 -3.90 4.27 53.05
N TRP A 57 -2.99 3.39 53.49
CA TRP A 57 -2.61 3.25 54.90
C TRP A 57 -2.05 4.56 55.45
N LYS A 58 -1.12 5.20 54.72
CA LYS A 58 -0.52 6.47 55.15
C LYS A 58 -1.59 7.54 55.36
N LYS A 59 -2.53 7.68 54.42
CA LYS A 59 -3.65 8.62 54.57
C LYS A 59 -4.54 8.30 55.78
N ALA A 60 -4.89 7.03 55.96
CA ALA A 60 -5.74 6.59 57.07
C ALA A 60 -5.04 6.74 58.44
N HIS A 61 -3.73 6.52 58.48
CA HIS A 61 -2.90 6.71 59.68
C HIS A 61 -2.77 8.19 60.04
N ASP A 62 -2.43 9.02 59.05
CA ASP A 62 -2.28 10.47 59.22
C ASP A 62 -3.62 11.14 59.63
N SER A 63 -4.76 10.56 59.25
CA SER A 63 -6.11 11.03 59.62
C SER A 63 -6.70 10.38 60.89
N GLY A 64 -5.98 9.47 61.55
CA GLY A 64 -6.47 8.76 62.75
C GLY A 64 -7.65 7.80 62.53
N ALA A 65 -7.84 7.29 61.31
CA ALA A 65 -8.97 6.42 60.98
C ALA A 65 -8.82 5.01 61.58
N ALA A 66 -9.90 4.44 62.11
CA ALA A 66 -9.93 3.09 62.68
C ALA A 66 -9.55 1.98 61.68
N SER A 67 -9.65 2.25 60.37
CA SER A 67 -9.26 1.32 59.30
C SER A 67 -7.74 1.17 59.12
N ALA A 68 -6.92 2.05 59.73
CA ALA A 68 -5.47 2.06 59.55
C ALA A 68 -4.81 0.73 59.96
N SER A 69 -5.23 0.13 61.08
CA SER A 69 -4.67 -1.16 61.53
C SER A 69 -4.97 -2.31 60.57
N GLY A 70 -6.16 -2.30 59.95
CA GLY A 70 -6.54 -3.31 58.95
C GLY A 70 -5.76 -3.16 57.63
N LEU A 71 -5.51 -1.92 57.21
CA LEU A 71 -4.69 -1.62 56.04
C LEU A 71 -3.22 -1.99 56.27
N LEU A 72 -2.69 -1.77 57.48
CA LEU A 72 -1.33 -2.15 57.86
C LEU A 72 -1.10 -3.66 57.74
N ARG A 73 -2.02 -4.46 58.30
CA ARG A 73 -1.92 -5.92 58.24
C ARG A 73 -1.94 -6.45 56.80
N LYS A 74 -2.76 -5.85 55.92
CA LYS A 74 -2.78 -6.19 54.49
C LYS A 74 -1.49 -5.79 53.79
N LEU A 75 -0.96 -4.61 54.10
CA LEU A 75 0.30 -4.12 53.55
C LEU A 75 1.47 -5.03 53.95
N GLU A 76 1.56 -5.43 55.22
CA GLU A 76 2.58 -6.34 55.75
C GLU A 76 2.51 -7.71 55.07
N ASN A 77 1.31 -8.29 54.93
CA ASN A 77 1.11 -9.56 54.23
C ASN A 77 1.59 -9.50 52.76
N ASN A 78 1.31 -8.40 52.06
CA ASN A 78 1.76 -8.21 50.69
C ASN A 78 3.29 -8.02 50.62
N ILE A 79 3.87 -7.26 51.54
CA ILE A 79 5.33 -7.08 51.64
C ILE A 79 6.04 -8.40 51.90
N ASP A 80 5.52 -9.23 52.80
CA ASP A 80 6.08 -10.55 53.11
C ASP A 80 5.96 -11.51 51.93
N THR A 81 4.83 -11.47 51.22
CA THR A 81 4.64 -12.24 49.99
C THR A 81 5.67 -11.83 48.92
N LEU A 82 5.85 -10.53 48.70
CA LEU A 82 6.84 -10.00 47.76
C LEU A 82 8.27 -10.39 48.16
N ARG A 83 8.60 -10.33 49.46
CA ARG A 83 9.93 -10.74 49.97
C ARG A 83 10.19 -12.23 49.73
N LYS A 84 9.20 -13.10 49.99
CA LYS A 84 9.29 -14.55 49.70
C LYS A 84 9.50 -14.84 48.22
N GLN A 85 9.01 -13.96 47.34
CA GLN A 85 9.18 -14.05 45.89
C GLN A 85 10.45 -13.32 45.38
N GLY A 86 11.32 -12.87 46.28
CA GLY A 86 12.62 -12.25 45.93
C GLY A 86 12.56 -10.78 45.51
N VAL A 87 11.41 -10.11 45.68
CA VAL A 87 11.24 -8.70 45.31
C VAL A 87 11.87 -7.78 46.36
N GLN A 88 12.69 -6.82 45.90
CA GLN A 88 13.31 -5.81 46.76
C GLN A 88 12.30 -4.72 47.14
N VAL A 89 11.78 -4.80 48.37
CA VAL A 89 10.74 -3.90 48.90
C VAL A 89 11.19 -2.43 48.96
N GLY A 90 12.50 -2.15 49.03
CA GLY A 90 13.04 -0.79 48.97
C GLY A 90 12.96 -0.13 47.59
N LYS A 91 12.67 -0.91 46.53
CA LYS A 91 12.69 -0.47 45.13
C LYS A 91 11.42 -0.83 44.36
N LEU A 92 10.28 -0.95 45.05
CA LEU A 92 9.00 -1.38 44.46
C LEU A 92 8.62 -0.65 43.16
N ARG A 93 8.88 0.66 43.06
CA ARG A 93 8.60 1.43 41.83
C ARG A 93 9.48 1.01 40.66
N GLN A 94 10.77 0.76 40.90
CA GLN A 94 11.70 0.28 39.87
C GLN A 94 11.37 -1.16 39.46
N GLU A 95 11.04 -2.00 40.42
CA GLU A 95 10.65 -3.40 40.18
C GLU A 95 9.31 -3.50 39.44
N TYR A 96 8.36 -2.62 39.75
CA TYR A 96 7.11 -2.50 39.00
C TYR A 96 7.37 -2.16 37.53
N GLN A 97 8.26 -1.20 37.26
CA GLN A 97 8.60 -0.78 35.89
C GLN A 97 9.36 -1.86 35.11
N SER A 98 10.28 -2.59 35.76
CA SER A 98 11.00 -3.70 35.12
C SER A 98 10.04 -4.83 34.78
N LEU A 99 9.18 -5.23 35.73
CA LEU A 99 8.16 -6.26 35.53
C LEU A 99 7.08 -5.84 34.52
N ASP A 100 6.73 -4.55 34.43
CA ASP A 100 5.79 -4.07 33.42
C ASP A 100 6.38 -4.15 32.00
N ARG A 101 7.67 -3.82 31.83
CA ARG A 101 8.36 -4.00 30.54
C ARG A 101 8.46 -5.48 30.15
N VAL A 102 8.78 -6.35 31.12
CA VAL A 102 8.83 -7.80 30.91
C VAL A 102 7.44 -8.32 30.56
N ALA A 103 6.40 -7.94 31.30
CA ALA A 103 5.02 -8.35 31.05
C ALA A 103 4.52 -7.86 29.68
N ARG A 104 4.77 -6.61 29.28
CA ARG A 104 4.36 -6.08 27.97
C ARG A 104 5.14 -6.69 26.82
N SER A 105 6.46 -6.85 26.94
CA SER A 105 7.27 -7.47 25.90
C SER A 105 6.94 -8.95 25.72
N MET A 106 6.59 -9.64 26.81
CA MET A 106 6.08 -11.01 26.76
C MET A 106 4.67 -11.06 26.22
N ASP A 107 3.78 -10.13 26.57
CA ASP A 107 2.42 -10.03 26.02
C ASP A 107 2.44 -9.76 24.51
N LEU A 108 3.36 -8.93 24.01
CA LEU A 108 3.55 -8.72 22.57
C LEU A 108 4.09 -9.96 21.86
N LYS A 109 5.03 -10.69 22.47
CA LYS A 109 5.56 -11.95 21.92
C LYS A 109 4.52 -13.06 21.96
N VAL A 110 3.77 -13.16 23.05
CA VAL A 110 2.67 -14.13 23.24
C VAL A 110 1.51 -13.78 22.33
N LYS A 111 1.07 -12.51 22.21
CA LYS A 111 0.02 -12.10 21.25
C LYS A 111 0.46 -12.22 19.80
N GLY A 112 1.69 -11.85 19.47
CA GLY A 112 2.24 -12.06 18.13
C GLY A 112 2.31 -13.56 17.79
N HIS A 113 2.67 -14.40 18.76
CA HIS A 113 2.65 -15.86 18.58
C HIS A 113 1.26 -16.46 18.68
N GLN A 114 0.32 -15.88 19.42
CA GLN A 114 -1.08 -16.28 19.51
C GLN A 114 -1.83 -15.86 18.25
N GLN A 115 -1.47 -14.78 17.57
CA GLN A 115 -1.99 -14.45 16.24
C GLN A 115 -1.44 -15.43 15.19
N ILE A 116 -0.16 -15.82 15.30
CA ILE A 116 0.41 -16.90 14.48
C ILE A 116 -0.23 -18.25 14.83
N GLU A 117 -0.49 -18.53 16.10
CA GLU A 117 -1.16 -19.75 16.56
C GLU A 117 -2.65 -19.71 16.28
N GLN A 118 -3.33 -18.57 16.25
CA GLN A 118 -4.72 -18.42 15.82
C GLN A 118 -4.83 -18.50 14.30
N GLY A 119 -3.82 -18.04 13.56
CA GLY A 119 -3.66 -18.36 12.13
C GLY A 119 -3.42 -19.85 11.90
N LYS A 120 -2.60 -20.49 12.75
CA LYS A 120 -2.38 -21.95 12.76
C LYS A 120 -3.50 -22.75 13.40
N ALA A 121 -4.36 -22.15 14.22
CA ALA A 121 -5.51 -22.77 14.87
C ALA A 121 -6.76 -22.55 14.07
N GLY A 122 -6.85 -21.53 13.21
CA GLY A 122 -7.74 -21.55 12.05
C GLY A 122 -7.33 -22.65 11.06
N LEU A 123 -6.03 -22.98 10.99
CA LEU A 123 -5.53 -24.14 10.26
C LEU A 123 -5.75 -25.48 11.03
N LYS A 124 -5.65 -25.51 12.36
CA LYS A 124 -5.83 -26.71 13.21
C LYS A 124 -7.27 -26.97 13.65
N SER A 125 -8.16 -25.98 13.74
CA SER A 125 -9.59 -26.19 14.04
C SER A 125 -10.31 -26.83 12.86
N GLY A 126 -9.73 -26.73 11.67
CA GLY A 126 -10.07 -27.58 10.53
C GLY A 126 -9.43 -28.98 10.55
N ILE A 127 -8.52 -29.29 11.48
CA ILE A 127 -7.75 -30.55 11.54
C ILE A 127 -7.93 -31.32 12.86
N GLY A 128 -8.58 -30.71 13.87
CA GLY A 128 -8.47 -31.13 15.27
C GLY A 128 -9.62 -31.96 15.85
N THR A 129 -10.37 -32.75 15.07
CA THR A 129 -11.15 -33.89 15.60
C THR A 129 -11.44 -34.86 14.46
N ALA A 130 -10.62 -35.90 14.36
CA ALA A 130 -10.79 -36.97 13.41
C ALA A 130 -12.00 -37.83 13.79
N VAL A 131 -13.14 -37.60 13.13
CA VAL A 131 -13.97 -38.72 12.68
C VAL A 131 -13.33 -39.19 11.38
N ALA A 132 -12.71 -40.37 11.43
CA ALA A 132 -11.90 -40.94 10.36
C ALA A 132 -12.62 -40.86 9.00
N GLY A 133 -11.98 -40.21 8.02
CA GLY A 133 -12.45 -40.09 6.63
C GLY A 133 -12.96 -38.70 6.25
N VAL A 134 -13.96 -38.16 6.93
CA VAL A 134 -14.70 -36.98 6.45
C VAL A 134 -14.05 -35.64 6.86
N GLY A 135 -13.51 -35.54 8.09
CA GLY A 135 -12.97 -34.27 8.62
C GLY A 135 -11.67 -33.81 7.96
N ALA A 136 -10.78 -34.73 7.57
CA ALA A 136 -9.51 -34.41 6.92
C ALA A 136 -9.68 -33.96 5.45
N MET A 137 -10.75 -34.39 4.79
CA MET A 137 -11.11 -33.95 3.44
C MET A 137 -11.87 -32.61 3.44
N ALA A 138 -12.63 -32.31 4.50
CA ALA A 138 -13.48 -31.13 4.56
C ALA A 138 -12.74 -29.80 4.37
N VAL A 139 -11.52 -29.65 4.91
CA VAL A 139 -10.73 -28.41 4.75
C VAL A 139 -10.19 -28.25 3.32
N PRO A 140 -9.45 -29.21 2.75
CA PRO A 140 -9.07 -29.18 1.33
C PRO A 140 -10.26 -28.98 0.40
N THR A 141 -11.36 -29.72 0.60
CA THR A 141 -12.59 -29.58 -0.20
C THR A 141 -13.18 -28.19 -0.08
N LYS A 142 -13.27 -27.62 1.13
CA LYS A 142 -13.78 -26.25 1.31
C LYS A 142 -12.88 -25.22 0.64
N ILE A 143 -11.56 -25.33 0.79
CA ILE A 143 -10.59 -24.40 0.15
C ILE A 143 -10.69 -24.48 -1.38
N SER A 144 -10.79 -25.69 -1.93
CA SER A 144 -11.00 -25.94 -3.36
C SER A 144 -12.34 -25.35 -3.83
N ALA A 145 -13.44 -25.65 -3.13
CA ALA A 145 -14.78 -25.16 -3.47
C ALA A 145 -14.88 -23.63 -3.40
N ASP A 146 -14.35 -23.01 -2.34
CA ASP A 146 -14.35 -21.55 -2.18
C ASP A 146 -13.54 -20.88 -3.31
N TYR A 147 -12.41 -21.47 -3.72
CA TYR A 147 -11.63 -20.96 -4.84
C TYR A 147 -12.32 -21.19 -6.20
N GLN A 148 -12.91 -22.38 -6.41
CA GLN A 148 -13.69 -22.68 -7.60
C GLN A 148 -14.84 -21.69 -7.74
N ALA A 149 -15.51 -21.28 -6.65
CA ALA A 149 -16.56 -20.28 -6.69
C ALA A 149 -16.06 -18.91 -7.21
N ILE A 150 -14.86 -18.49 -6.80
CA ILE A 150 -14.23 -17.24 -7.30
C ILE A 150 -13.97 -17.34 -8.80
N ILE A 151 -13.33 -18.43 -9.25
CA ILE A 151 -13.04 -18.67 -10.67
C ILE A 151 -14.33 -18.74 -11.49
N ARG A 152 -15.35 -19.43 -10.97
CA ARG A 152 -16.67 -19.57 -11.58
C ARG A 152 -17.34 -18.22 -11.78
N ASP A 153 -17.30 -17.32 -10.80
CA ASP A 153 -17.87 -15.96 -10.91
C ASP A 153 -17.23 -15.17 -12.05
N ILE A 154 -15.90 -15.22 -12.15
CA ILE A 154 -15.15 -14.57 -13.25
C ILE A 154 -15.55 -15.19 -14.59
N ALA A 155 -15.60 -16.51 -14.67
CA ALA A 155 -15.95 -17.23 -15.90
C ALA A 155 -17.40 -16.94 -16.35
N ILE A 156 -18.34 -16.81 -15.41
CA ILE A 156 -19.73 -16.40 -15.69
C ILE A 156 -19.75 -14.98 -16.26
N LYS A 157 -19.08 -14.03 -15.61
CA LYS A 157 -18.98 -12.63 -16.10
C LYS A 157 -18.35 -12.53 -17.48
N ALA A 158 -17.36 -13.38 -17.75
CA ALA A 158 -16.68 -13.46 -19.04
C ALA A 158 -17.43 -14.30 -20.09
N GLY A 159 -18.55 -14.97 -19.74
CA GLY A 159 -19.29 -15.83 -20.66
C GLY A 159 -18.59 -17.13 -21.04
N VAL A 160 -17.61 -17.59 -20.24
CA VAL A 160 -16.81 -18.80 -20.47
C VAL A 160 -16.98 -19.87 -19.40
N ALA A 161 -18.04 -19.77 -18.58
CA ALA A 161 -18.33 -20.76 -17.56
C ALA A 161 -18.51 -22.16 -18.18
N ASN A 162 -17.81 -23.15 -17.61
CA ASN A 162 -17.78 -24.56 -18.04
C ASN A 162 -17.11 -24.76 -19.40
N GLN A 163 -16.32 -23.80 -19.85
CA GLN A 163 -15.50 -23.90 -21.05
C GLN A 163 -14.02 -24.11 -20.69
N PRO A 164 -13.16 -24.60 -21.61
CA PRO A 164 -11.74 -24.79 -21.36
C PRO A 164 -11.02 -23.54 -20.82
N GLN A 165 -11.47 -22.35 -21.21
CA GLN A 165 -10.93 -21.06 -20.78
C GLN A 165 -11.05 -20.83 -19.26
N GLU A 166 -11.99 -21.49 -18.58
CA GLU A 166 -12.09 -21.43 -17.12
C GLU A 166 -10.92 -22.16 -16.42
N ALA A 167 -10.48 -23.28 -16.99
CA ALA A 167 -9.28 -23.97 -16.52
C ALA A 167 -8.02 -23.14 -16.80
N GLU A 168 -7.94 -22.50 -17.98
CA GLU A 168 -6.86 -21.59 -18.34
C GLU A 168 -6.79 -20.37 -17.41
N LEU A 169 -7.94 -19.81 -17.01
CA LEU A 169 -8.03 -18.76 -16.00
C LEU A 169 -7.41 -19.22 -14.68
N THR A 170 -7.76 -20.41 -14.20
CA THR A 170 -7.15 -20.99 -12.98
C THR A 170 -5.64 -21.10 -13.10
N THR A 171 -5.14 -21.68 -14.20
CA THR A 171 -3.70 -21.85 -14.42
C THR A 171 -2.97 -20.50 -14.47
N SER A 172 -3.54 -19.52 -15.18
CA SER A 172 -2.97 -18.18 -15.33
C SER A 172 -2.91 -17.43 -14.00
N VAL A 173 -3.95 -17.54 -13.17
CA VAL A 173 -4.01 -16.94 -11.83
C VAL A 173 -2.94 -17.54 -10.91
N ILE A 174 -2.83 -18.86 -10.87
CA ILE A 174 -1.83 -19.56 -10.03
C ILE A 174 -0.41 -19.19 -10.48
N LYS A 175 -0.16 -19.20 -11.79
CA LYS A 175 1.14 -18.82 -12.35
C LYS A 175 1.51 -17.39 -11.96
N THR A 176 0.59 -16.45 -12.16
CA THR A 176 0.81 -15.04 -11.77
C THR A 176 1.08 -14.91 -10.27
N SER A 177 0.36 -15.65 -9.43
CA SER A 177 0.58 -15.69 -7.98
C SER A 177 1.99 -16.16 -7.64
N GLN A 178 2.48 -17.22 -8.27
CA GLN A 178 3.83 -17.75 -8.05
C GLN A 178 4.92 -16.79 -8.53
N ASP A 179 4.73 -16.18 -9.70
CA ASP A 179 5.70 -15.28 -10.32
C ASP A 179 5.83 -13.97 -9.54
N THR A 180 4.76 -13.51 -8.88
CA THR A 180 4.70 -12.20 -8.22
C THR A 180 4.60 -12.24 -6.69
N GLY A 181 4.34 -13.38 -6.08
CA GLY A 181 4.10 -13.46 -4.63
C GLY A 181 2.78 -12.82 -4.15
N MET A 182 1.93 -12.38 -5.08
CA MET A 182 0.56 -11.97 -4.77
C MET A 182 -0.28 -13.23 -4.49
N ALA A 183 -1.19 -13.20 -3.51
CA ALA A 183 -2.02 -14.37 -3.23
C ALA A 183 -2.94 -14.67 -4.41
N ARG A 184 -3.14 -15.96 -4.75
CA ARG A 184 -3.98 -16.38 -5.88
C ARG A 184 -5.39 -15.78 -5.87
N ASN A 185 -5.99 -15.61 -4.69
CA ASN A 185 -7.33 -15.06 -4.55
C ASN A 185 -7.30 -13.56 -4.89
N ASP A 186 -6.27 -12.84 -4.44
CA ASP A 186 -6.10 -11.43 -4.79
C ASP A 186 -5.83 -11.25 -6.29
N VAL A 187 -5.08 -12.17 -6.91
CA VAL A 187 -4.88 -12.19 -8.38
C VAL A 187 -6.22 -12.46 -9.09
N ALA A 188 -7.01 -13.42 -8.62
CA ALA A 188 -8.34 -13.69 -9.16
C ALA A 188 -9.26 -12.48 -9.01
N ASP A 189 -9.25 -11.79 -7.87
CA ASP A 189 -10.03 -10.57 -7.62
C ASP A 189 -9.61 -9.41 -8.52
N LEU A 190 -8.31 -9.26 -8.76
CA LEU A 190 -7.75 -8.31 -9.72
C LEU A 190 -8.28 -8.60 -11.13
N VAL A 191 -8.25 -9.86 -11.59
CA VAL A 191 -8.81 -10.27 -12.89
C VAL A 191 -10.32 -10.05 -12.93
N ASN A 192 -11.04 -10.41 -11.87
CA ASN A 192 -12.49 -10.23 -11.74
C ASN A 192 -12.89 -8.76 -11.93
N LYS A 193 -12.10 -7.85 -11.34
CA LYS A 193 -12.32 -6.41 -11.45
C LYS A 193 -12.07 -5.87 -12.84
N LEU A 194 -10.99 -6.33 -13.49
CA LEU A 194 -10.71 -5.97 -14.88
C LEU A 194 -11.83 -6.45 -15.81
N VAL A 195 -12.31 -7.69 -15.63
CA VAL A 195 -13.45 -8.23 -16.39
C VAL A 195 -14.73 -7.47 -16.09
N GLY A 196 -15.03 -7.21 -14.81
CA GLY A 196 -16.19 -6.42 -14.39
C GLY A 196 -16.17 -4.96 -14.88
N ALA A 197 -14.98 -4.41 -15.13
CA ALA A 197 -14.75 -3.12 -15.76
C ALA A 197 -14.97 -3.12 -17.29
N GLY A 198 -15.39 -4.25 -17.87
CA GLY A 198 -15.68 -4.42 -19.30
C GLY A 198 -14.50 -4.94 -20.13
N MET A 199 -13.41 -5.40 -19.51
CA MET A 199 -12.30 -6.01 -20.22
C MET A 199 -12.61 -7.46 -20.58
N SER A 200 -12.17 -7.92 -21.76
CA SER A 200 -12.23 -9.35 -22.08
C SER A 200 -11.31 -10.16 -21.17
N LEU A 201 -11.67 -11.42 -20.93
CA LEU A 201 -10.92 -12.29 -20.02
C LEU A 201 -9.46 -12.49 -20.48
N ASP A 202 -9.24 -12.71 -21.78
CA ASP A 202 -7.91 -12.88 -22.37
C ASP A 202 -7.01 -11.68 -22.06
N LYS A 203 -7.57 -10.47 -22.20
CA LYS A 203 -6.85 -9.23 -21.98
C LYS A 203 -6.60 -8.99 -20.49
N ALA A 204 -7.58 -9.28 -19.64
CA ALA A 204 -7.43 -9.20 -18.19
C ALA A 204 -6.31 -10.14 -17.70
N LEU A 205 -6.27 -11.37 -18.21
CA LEU A 205 -5.20 -12.33 -17.94
C LEU A 205 -3.84 -11.86 -18.45
N SER A 206 -3.79 -11.19 -19.61
CA SER A 206 -2.54 -10.61 -20.14
C SER A 206 -1.98 -9.48 -19.27
N TYR A 207 -2.84 -8.73 -18.57
CA TYR A 207 -2.42 -7.67 -17.65
C TYR A 207 -2.15 -8.16 -16.22
N ALA A 208 -2.72 -9.30 -15.81
CA ALA A 208 -2.60 -9.78 -14.44
C ALA A 208 -1.15 -9.86 -13.94
N PRO A 209 -0.15 -10.35 -14.72
CA PRO A 209 1.23 -10.39 -14.26
C PRO A 209 1.78 -9.00 -13.94
N VAL A 210 1.65 -8.05 -14.86
CA VAL A 210 2.22 -6.71 -14.66
C VAL A 210 1.49 -5.93 -13.55
N ALA A 211 0.18 -6.11 -13.47
CA ALA A 211 -0.65 -5.55 -12.43
C ALA A 211 -0.25 -6.10 -11.04
N ALA A 212 -0.07 -7.41 -10.92
CA ALA A 212 0.37 -8.04 -9.67
C ALA A 212 1.79 -7.62 -9.28
N LYS A 213 2.74 -7.51 -10.23
CA LYS A 213 4.07 -6.94 -9.98
C LYS A 213 3.98 -5.52 -9.41
N PHE A 214 3.16 -4.66 -10.02
CA PHE A 214 2.94 -3.30 -9.54
C PHE A 214 2.31 -3.29 -8.13
N ALA A 215 1.25 -4.06 -7.92
CA ALA A 215 0.55 -4.13 -6.64
C ALA A 215 1.49 -4.52 -5.49
N VAL A 216 2.21 -5.64 -5.64
CA VAL A 216 3.15 -6.11 -4.61
C VAL A 216 4.34 -5.16 -4.46
N GLY A 217 4.92 -4.70 -5.56
CA GLY A 217 6.09 -3.81 -5.56
C GLY A 217 5.82 -2.47 -4.89
N GLN A 218 4.68 -1.84 -5.21
CA GLN A 218 4.29 -0.56 -4.62
C GLN A 218 3.57 -0.71 -3.27
N GLY A 219 3.15 -1.92 -2.89
CA GLY A 219 2.27 -2.13 -1.74
C GLY A 219 0.86 -1.59 -1.96
N ALA A 220 0.40 -1.55 -3.21
CA ALA A 220 -0.96 -1.14 -3.58
C ALA A 220 -1.91 -2.34 -3.52
N SER A 221 -3.20 -2.09 -3.28
CA SER A 221 -4.20 -3.17 -3.36
C SER A 221 -4.42 -3.60 -4.81
N GLY A 222 -4.85 -4.85 -5.02
CA GLY A 222 -5.29 -5.31 -6.35
C GLY A 222 -6.45 -4.45 -6.90
N ASN A 223 -7.26 -3.91 -6.01
CA ASN A 223 -8.40 -3.04 -6.35
C ASN A 223 -7.94 -1.70 -6.93
N ASP A 224 -7.02 -1.03 -6.24
CA ASP A 224 -6.50 0.27 -6.67
C ASP A 224 -5.70 0.12 -7.97
N THR A 225 -4.97 -1.00 -8.09
CA THR A 225 -4.23 -1.34 -9.29
C THR A 225 -5.16 -1.59 -10.48
N ALA A 226 -6.26 -2.32 -10.29
CA ALA A 226 -7.27 -2.52 -11.34
C ALA A 226 -7.89 -1.20 -11.81
N ASN A 227 -8.24 -0.32 -10.87
CA ASN A 227 -8.79 1.02 -11.17
C ASN A 227 -7.78 1.88 -11.94
N MET A 228 -6.50 1.83 -11.56
CA MET A 228 -5.43 2.53 -12.26
C MET A 228 -5.28 2.03 -13.70
N ILE A 229 -5.22 0.71 -13.90
CA ILE A 229 -5.13 0.10 -15.23
C ILE A 229 -6.34 0.46 -16.09
N GLN A 230 -7.54 0.43 -15.50
CA GLN A 230 -8.76 0.85 -16.19
C GLN A 230 -8.67 2.32 -16.62
N ALA A 231 -8.20 3.22 -15.76
CA ALA A 231 -8.02 4.62 -16.09
C ALA A 231 -6.98 4.82 -17.21
N LEU A 232 -5.86 4.10 -17.17
CA LEU A 232 -4.84 4.12 -18.22
C LEU A 232 -5.40 3.63 -19.56
N GLN A 233 -6.21 2.57 -19.53
CA GLN A 233 -6.85 2.04 -20.73
C GLN A 233 -7.90 3.00 -21.29
N GLN A 234 -8.79 3.51 -20.46
CA GLN A 234 -9.95 4.30 -20.90
C GLN A 234 -9.56 5.73 -21.26
N ASN A 235 -8.73 6.37 -20.45
CA ASN A 235 -8.45 7.80 -20.57
C ASN A 235 -7.14 8.06 -21.31
N ALA A 236 -6.07 7.32 -21.00
CA ALA A 236 -4.80 7.40 -21.74
C ALA A 236 -4.76 6.48 -22.97
N LYS A 237 -5.81 5.70 -23.26
CA LYS A 237 -5.87 4.82 -24.45
C LYS A 237 -4.74 3.79 -24.52
N ILE A 238 -4.20 3.39 -23.37
CA ILE A 238 -3.13 2.38 -23.29
C ILE A 238 -3.76 1.00 -23.29
N THR A 239 -3.72 0.31 -24.43
CA THR A 239 -4.31 -1.03 -24.60
C THR A 239 -3.30 -2.14 -24.85
N ASP A 240 -2.04 -1.80 -25.11
CA ASP A 240 -0.97 -2.77 -25.30
C ASP A 240 -0.37 -3.16 -23.93
N PRO A 241 -0.21 -4.46 -23.61
CA PRO A 241 0.36 -4.92 -22.35
C PRO A 241 1.76 -4.38 -22.05
N LYS A 242 2.65 -4.27 -23.06
CA LYS A 242 4.01 -3.76 -22.85
C LYS A 242 4.01 -2.25 -22.61
N VAL A 243 3.12 -1.52 -23.28
CA VAL A 243 2.96 -0.08 -23.01
C VAL A 243 2.33 0.15 -21.63
N MET A 244 1.39 -0.70 -21.20
CA MET A 244 0.85 -0.66 -19.85
C MET A 244 1.92 -0.92 -18.79
N GLU A 245 2.82 -1.88 -19.02
CA GLU A 245 3.97 -2.12 -18.16
C GLU A 245 4.86 -0.89 -18.03
N LYS A 246 5.22 -0.27 -19.16
CA LYS A 246 5.98 0.98 -19.15
C LYS A 246 5.25 2.11 -18.43
N ALA A 247 3.92 2.19 -18.57
CA ALA A 247 3.12 3.19 -17.86
C ALA A 247 3.18 2.97 -16.34
N LEU A 248 3.03 1.72 -15.89
CA LEU A 248 3.13 1.37 -14.47
C LEU A 248 4.56 1.56 -13.93
N GLU A 249 5.59 1.31 -14.74
CA GLU A 249 6.98 1.64 -14.41
C GLU A 249 7.20 3.14 -14.25
N ALA A 250 6.68 3.96 -15.17
CA ALA A 250 6.74 5.41 -15.10
C ALA A 250 6.03 5.93 -13.83
N ILE A 251 4.84 5.40 -13.52
CA ILE A 251 4.08 5.74 -12.32
C ILE A 251 4.85 5.38 -11.06
N ALA A 252 5.39 4.15 -10.99
CA ALA A 252 6.20 3.71 -9.87
C ALA A 252 7.43 4.60 -9.65
N MET A 253 8.14 4.94 -10.73
CA MET A 253 9.28 5.86 -10.68
C MET A 253 8.88 7.23 -10.11
N GLN A 254 7.79 7.78 -10.64
CA GLN A 254 7.30 9.08 -10.22
C GLN A 254 6.80 9.08 -8.78
N GLY A 255 6.25 7.96 -8.29
CA GLY A 255 5.90 7.80 -6.88
C GLY A 255 7.13 7.78 -5.97
N GLN A 256 8.20 7.12 -6.41
CA GLN A 256 9.48 7.11 -5.70
C GLN A 256 10.18 8.46 -5.67
N ALA A 257 9.89 9.35 -6.63
CA ALA A 257 10.44 10.71 -6.68
C ALA A 257 9.95 11.63 -5.54
N GLY A 258 8.94 11.21 -4.77
CA GLY A 258 8.92 11.49 -3.33
C GLY A 258 7.87 12.43 -2.75
N SER A 259 7.00 13.08 -3.54
CA SER A 259 5.97 13.98 -2.95
C SER A 259 4.52 13.65 -3.32
N PHE A 260 4.29 12.75 -4.26
CA PHE A 260 2.96 12.31 -4.65
C PHE A 260 2.95 10.79 -4.61
N GLU A 261 2.32 10.21 -3.59
CA GLU A 261 2.44 8.79 -3.26
C GLU A 261 1.49 7.92 -4.09
N ALA A 262 1.65 6.59 -4.02
CA ALA A 262 0.79 5.65 -4.74
C ALA A 262 -0.71 5.78 -4.38
N SER A 263 -1.01 6.12 -3.11
CA SER A 263 -2.36 6.40 -2.62
C SER A 263 -2.96 7.66 -3.27
N ASP A 264 -2.17 8.72 -3.40
CA ASP A 264 -2.57 9.95 -4.09
C ASP A 264 -2.83 9.69 -5.57
N MET A 265 -1.99 8.86 -6.19
CA MET A 265 -2.16 8.44 -7.58
C MET A 265 -3.46 7.67 -7.78
N ALA A 266 -3.75 6.68 -6.93
CA ALA A 266 -5.00 5.92 -7.01
C ALA A 266 -6.24 6.83 -6.93
N ARG A 267 -6.17 7.89 -6.12
CA ARG A 267 -7.26 8.87 -5.96
C ARG A 267 -7.39 9.82 -7.15
N TRP A 268 -6.29 10.39 -7.64
CA TRP A 268 -6.32 11.54 -8.55
C TRP A 268 -6.04 11.20 -10.03
N PHE A 269 -5.26 10.16 -10.32
CA PHE A 269 -4.90 9.82 -11.70
C PHE A 269 -6.11 9.58 -12.59
N PRO A 270 -7.16 8.83 -12.17
CA PRO A 270 -8.31 8.59 -13.05
C PRO A 270 -8.94 9.89 -13.57
N GLN A 271 -9.11 10.87 -12.69
CA GLN A 271 -9.69 12.16 -13.03
C GLN A 271 -8.74 13.01 -13.89
N LEU A 272 -7.46 13.06 -13.54
CA LEU A 272 -6.46 13.85 -14.26
C LEU A 272 -6.18 13.27 -15.66
N LEU A 273 -6.13 11.94 -15.80
CA LEU A 273 -6.01 11.25 -17.09
C LEU A 273 -7.23 11.56 -17.97
N ALA A 274 -8.44 11.61 -17.40
CA ALA A 274 -9.62 12.01 -18.16
C ALA A 274 -9.52 13.46 -18.66
N GLY A 275 -8.98 14.37 -17.83
CA GLY A 275 -8.66 15.74 -18.22
C GLY A 275 -7.65 15.81 -19.37
N MET A 276 -6.56 15.06 -19.28
CA MET A 276 -5.55 14.95 -20.35
C MET A 276 -6.13 14.42 -21.65
N GLY A 277 -6.98 13.39 -21.57
CA GLY A 277 -7.68 12.84 -22.73
C GLY A 277 -8.56 13.87 -23.44
N LYS A 278 -9.26 14.75 -22.69
CA LYS A 278 -10.03 15.87 -23.27
C LYS A 278 -9.14 16.89 -23.98
N LEU A 279 -7.90 17.05 -23.54
CA LEU A 279 -6.88 17.91 -24.18
C LEU A 279 -6.17 17.22 -25.35
N GLY A 280 -6.55 15.97 -25.68
CA GLY A 280 -5.92 15.17 -26.72
C GLY A 280 -4.55 14.60 -26.33
N VAL A 281 -4.18 14.67 -25.06
CA VAL A 281 -2.92 14.09 -24.57
C VAL A 281 -3.20 12.67 -24.04
N THR A 282 -2.69 11.67 -24.76
CA THR A 282 -2.92 10.25 -24.47
C THR A 282 -1.60 9.47 -24.46
N GLY A 283 -1.67 8.16 -24.25
CA GLY A 283 -0.54 7.24 -24.25
C GLY A 283 0.43 7.50 -23.10
N MET A 284 1.69 7.11 -23.32
CA MET A 284 2.78 7.34 -22.36
C MET A 284 2.98 8.83 -22.06
N ASP A 285 2.74 9.72 -23.03
CA ASP A 285 2.86 11.16 -22.81
C ASP A 285 1.88 11.66 -21.74
N SER A 286 0.66 11.13 -21.70
CA SER A 286 -0.28 11.50 -20.64
C SER A 286 0.22 11.07 -19.27
N VAL A 287 0.82 9.89 -19.15
CA VAL A 287 1.31 9.34 -17.87
C VAL A 287 2.53 10.11 -17.40
N SER A 288 3.54 10.23 -18.27
CA SER A 288 4.78 10.93 -18.00
C SER A 288 4.56 12.39 -17.63
N GLN A 289 3.71 13.10 -18.38
CA GLN A 289 3.45 14.50 -18.11
C GLN A 289 2.63 14.70 -16.84
N LEU A 290 1.62 13.87 -16.56
CA LEU A 290 0.84 13.99 -15.33
C LEU A 290 1.70 13.78 -14.08
N GLY A 291 2.44 12.68 -14.02
CA GLY A 291 3.27 12.43 -12.84
C GLY A 291 4.36 13.50 -12.67
N ALA A 292 5.00 13.96 -13.75
CA ALA A 292 5.99 15.03 -13.69
C ALA A 292 5.36 16.37 -13.26
N MET A 293 4.18 16.71 -13.79
CA MET A 293 3.46 17.91 -13.39
C MET A 293 3.06 17.84 -11.92
N LEU A 294 2.53 16.72 -11.43
CA LEU A 294 2.13 16.58 -10.03
C LEU A 294 3.32 16.73 -9.09
N GLN A 295 4.48 16.15 -9.41
CA GLN A 295 5.70 16.37 -8.64
C GLN A 295 6.15 17.84 -8.64
N VAL A 296 5.95 18.55 -9.75
CA VAL A 296 6.22 19.99 -9.83
C VAL A 296 5.21 20.80 -9.03
N GLN A 297 3.92 20.48 -9.10
CA GLN A 297 2.87 21.13 -8.31
C GLN A 297 3.10 20.94 -6.82
N MET A 298 3.61 19.77 -6.40
CA MET A 298 3.98 19.49 -5.01
C MET A 298 5.10 20.38 -4.47
N LYS A 299 5.87 21.09 -5.32
CA LYS A 299 6.91 22.02 -4.83
C LYS A 299 6.33 23.30 -4.23
N THR A 300 5.11 23.65 -4.59
CA THR A 300 4.46 24.89 -4.10
C THR A 300 3.16 24.61 -3.35
N ALA A 301 2.49 23.48 -3.61
CA ALA A 301 1.26 23.10 -2.92
C ALA A 301 1.52 22.67 -1.47
N GLY A 302 0.53 22.88 -0.59
CA GLY A 302 0.53 22.41 0.80
C GLY A 302 0.26 20.91 0.96
N GLY A 303 -0.13 20.21 -0.11
CA GLY A 303 -0.38 18.77 -0.11
C GLY A 303 -0.82 18.23 -1.48
N SER A 304 -0.96 16.90 -1.58
CA SER A 304 -1.31 16.18 -2.82
C SER A 304 -2.67 16.59 -3.39
N ASP A 305 -3.67 16.78 -2.53
CA ASP A 305 -5.01 17.23 -2.93
C ASP A 305 -4.96 18.63 -3.56
N GLU A 306 -4.17 19.55 -3.00
CA GLU A 306 -4.02 20.89 -3.56
C GLU A 306 -3.27 20.86 -4.89
N ALA A 307 -2.16 20.10 -4.97
CA ALA A 307 -1.39 19.92 -6.20
C ALA A 307 -2.25 19.37 -7.35
N ALA A 308 -3.05 18.34 -7.08
CA ALA A 308 -3.94 17.73 -8.06
C ALA A 308 -5.06 18.69 -8.49
N ASN A 309 -5.67 19.43 -7.56
CA ASN A 309 -6.68 20.43 -7.88
C ASN A 309 -6.13 21.60 -8.70
N ASN A 310 -4.93 22.08 -8.39
CA ASN A 310 -4.25 23.12 -9.17
C ASN A 310 -4.10 22.70 -10.62
N LEU A 311 -3.59 21.49 -10.86
CA LEU A 311 -3.43 20.95 -12.20
C LEU A 311 -4.78 20.72 -12.91
N LYS A 312 -5.77 20.17 -12.20
CA LYS A 312 -7.12 19.96 -12.72
C LYS A 312 -7.74 21.27 -13.20
N ASN A 313 -7.71 22.31 -12.36
CA ASN A 313 -8.34 23.59 -12.68
C ASN A 313 -7.59 24.31 -13.81
N TRP A 314 -6.27 24.15 -13.88
CA TRP A 314 -5.49 24.60 -15.03
C TRP A 314 -6.01 23.96 -16.32
N MET A 315 -6.13 22.62 -16.35
CA MET A 315 -6.63 21.90 -17.53
C MET A 315 -8.03 22.34 -17.95
N GLU A 316 -8.92 22.62 -16.99
CA GLU A 316 -10.29 23.09 -17.25
C GLU A 316 -10.34 24.50 -17.87
N LYS A 317 -9.32 25.34 -17.63
CA LYS A 317 -9.24 26.68 -18.23
C LYS A 317 -8.69 26.68 -19.66
N ILE A 318 -7.98 25.62 -20.06
CA ILE A 318 -7.43 25.50 -21.42
C ILE A 318 -8.57 25.49 -22.44
N GLY A 319 -8.52 26.41 -23.41
CA GLY A 319 -9.53 26.55 -24.45
C GLY A 319 -10.88 27.12 -23.99
N SER A 320 -11.02 27.54 -22.72
CA SER A 320 -12.29 28.14 -22.26
C SER A 320 -12.56 29.49 -22.94
N THR A 321 -13.83 29.80 -23.19
CA THR A 321 -14.25 31.01 -23.92
C THR A 321 -13.67 32.29 -23.34
N ASP A 322 -13.68 32.42 -22.02
CA ASP A 322 -13.16 33.61 -21.31
C ASP A 322 -11.64 33.74 -21.52
N VAL A 323 -10.93 32.62 -21.50
CA VAL A 323 -9.49 32.59 -21.75
C VAL A 323 -9.23 33.01 -23.20
N VAL A 324 -9.84 32.35 -24.18
CA VAL A 324 -9.66 32.69 -25.61
C VAL A 324 -9.94 34.18 -25.88
N LYS A 325 -11.01 34.72 -25.30
CA LYS A 325 -11.35 36.14 -25.41
C LYS A 325 -10.27 37.04 -24.83
N SER A 326 -9.79 36.76 -23.62
CA SER A 326 -8.77 37.56 -22.96
C SER A 326 -7.45 37.61 -23.72
N TYR A 327 -7.04 36.48 -24.33
CA TYR A 327 -5.88 36.45 -25.23
C TYR A 327 -6.09 37.30 -26.49
N LYS A 328 -7.28 37.24 -27.08
CA LYS A 328 -7.64 38.05 -28.26
C LYS A 328 -7.62 39.55 -27.94
N ASP A 329 -8.10 39.96 -26.77
CA ASP A 329 -8.16 41.36 -26.34
C ASP A 329 -6.76 42.00 -26.25
N VAL A 330 -5.74 41.19 -25.96
CA VAL A 330 -4.34 41.62 -25.95
C VAL A 330 -3.63 41.31 -27.28
N GLY A 331 -4.35 40.90 -28.32
CA GLY A 331 -3.83 40.63 -29.66
C GLY A 331 -2.95 39.38 -29.76
N ILE A 332 -3.22 38.35 -28.95
CA ILE A 332 -2.61 37.03 -29.09
C ILE A 332 -3.62 36.08 -29.72
N ASP A 333 -3.27 35.47 -30.85
CA ASP A 333 -4.04 34.37 -31.41
C ASP A 333 -3.85 33.12 -30.55
N TYR A 334 -4.85 32.82 -29.72
CA TYR A 334 -4.81 31.69 -28.80
C TYR A 334 -4.64 30.37 -29.54
N GLN A 335 -5.51 30.09 -30.53
CA GLN A 335 -5.52 28.80 -31.21
C GLN A 335 -4.28 28.62 -32.08
N GLY A 336 -3.89 29.67 -32.82
CA GLY A 336 -2.67 29.64 -33.62
C GLY A 336 -1.41 29.45 -32.77
N SER A 337 -1.34 30.11 -31.60
CA SER A 337 -0.20 29.96 -30.68
C SER A 337 -0.14 28.58 -30.04
N LEU A 338 -1.28 28.03 -29.64
CA LEU A 338 -1.38 26.68 -29.11
C LEU A 338 -0.94 25.65 -30.14
N ASN A 339 -1.46 25.75 -31.38
CA ASN A 339 -1.08 24.89 -32.50
C ASN A 339 0.40 25.01 -32.85
N THR A 340 0.98 26.22 -32.77
CA THR A 340 2.42 26.42 -32.98
C THR A 340 3.26 25.69 -31.94
N GLY A 341 2.82 25.65 -30.68
CA GLY A 341 3.47 24.85 -29.63
C GLY A 341 3.42 23.37 -29.94
N ILE A 342 2.25 22.87 -30.36
CA ILE A 342 2.04 21.47 -30.75
C ILE A 342 2.94 21.08 -31.93
N GLN A 343 3.04 21.94 -32.95
CA GLN A 343 3.96 21.73 -34.08
C GLN A 343 5.43 21.70 -33.68
N LYS A 344 5.79 22.30 -32.54
CA LYS A 344 7.14 22.25 -31.94
C LYS A 344 7.34 21.06 -31.00
N GLY A 345 6.39 20.12 -30.95
CA GLY A 345 6.48 18.91 -30.13
C GLY A 345 6.03 19.08 -28.68
N MET A 346 5.41 20.21 -28.33
CA MET A 346 4.78 20.38 -27.01
C MET A 346 3.41 19.73 -26.99
N SER A 347 2.97 19.20 -25.85
CA SER A 347 1.57 18.83 -25.66
C SER A 347 0.66 20.05 -25.60
N THR A 348 -0.65 19.84 -25.68
CA THR A 348 -1.65 20.89 -25.42
C THR A 348 -1.45 21.54 -24.05
N LEU A 349 -1.11 20.74 -23.04
CA LEU A 349 -0.86 21.19 -21.68
C LEU A 349 0.41 22.05 -21.58
N GLU A 350 1.53 21.58 -22.14
CA GLU A 350 2.80 22.33 -22.17
C GLU A 350 2.67 23.63 -22.97
N SER A 351 1.98 23.56 -24.11
CA SER A 351 1.71 24.71 -24.96
C SER A 351 0.87 25.75 -24.24
N SER A 352 -0.10 25.33 -23.40
CA SER A 352 -0.93 26.27 -22.65
C SER A 352 -0.12 27.02 -21.58
N PHE A 353 0.81 26.36 -20.89
CA PHE A 353 1.72 27.03 -19.95
C PHE A 353 2.66 28.01 -20.64
N ALA A 354 3.25 27.63 -21.78
CA ALA A 354 4.09 28.52 -22.56
C ALA A 354 3.31 29.74 -23.08
N LEU A 355 2.05 29.54 -23.47
CA LEU A 355 1.16 30.61 -23.92
C LEU A 355 0.78 31.56 -22.78
N ALA A 356 0.55 31.05 -21.58
CA ALA A 356 0.31 31.86 -20.39
C ALA A 356 1.51 32.71 -19.99
N GLN A 357 2.73 32.18 -20.13
CA GLN A 357 3.94 32.96 -19.92
C GLN A 357 4.03 34.12 -20.94
N ARG A 358 3.70 33.86 -22.22
CA ARG A 358 3.64 34.91 -23.26
C ARG A 358 2.57 35.96 -22.99
N TYR A 359 1.43 35.56 -22.43
CA TYR A 359 0.39 36.51 -22.01
C TYR A 359 0.94 37.50 -20.99
N ILE A 360 1.56 36.99 -19.93
CA ILE A 360 2.17 37.83 -18.88
C ILE A 360 3.26 38.74 -19.47
N GLU A 361 4.10 38.23 -20.36
CA GLU A 361 5.12 39.03 -21.04
C GLU A 361 4.53 40.20 -21.86
N LYS A 362 3.32 40.02 -22.41
CA LYS A 362 2.66 41.04 -23.22
C LYS A 362 1.87 42.05 -22.39
N THR A 363 1.22 41.59 -21.32
CA THR A 363 0.36 42.46 -20.48
C THR A 363 1.12 43.16 -19.37
N ASP A 364 2.18 42.54 -18.84
CA ASP A 364 3.00 43.08 -17.77
C ASP A 364 4.48 42.64 -17.94
N PRO A 365 5.23 43.30 -18.86
CA PRO A 365 6.61 42.93 -19.17
C PRO A 365 7.56 43.10 -17.97
N GLU A 366 7.29 44.07 -17.09
CA GLU A 366 8.08 44.28 -15.87
C GLU A 366 7.87 43.13 -14.87
N LYS A 367 6.63 42.67 -14.68
CA LYS A 367 6.33 41.47 -13.89
C LYS A 367 6.95 40.22 -14.51
N ALA A 368 6.89 40.06 -15.84
CA ALA A 368 7.55 38.95 -16.52
C ALA A 368 9.07 38.95 -16.31
N LYS A 369 9.71 40.13 -16.33
CA LYS A 369 11.14 40.27 -16.05
C LYS A 369 11.47 39.93 -14.59
N LYS A 370 10.72 40.47 -13.63
CA LYS A 370 10.87 40.13 -12.20
C LYS A 370 10.66 38.65 -11.93
N MET A 371 9.69 38.02 -12.60
CA MET A 371 9.46 36.57 -12.53
C MET A 371 10.64 35.75 -13.02
N LYS A 372 11.23 36.12 -14.16
CA LYS A 372 12.44 35.45 -14.68
C LYS A 372 13.62 35.61 -13.73
N GLU A 373 13.84 36.80 -13.20
CA GLU A 373 14.92 37.08 -12.25
C GLU A 373 14.72 36.35 -10.92
N ALA A 374 13.51 36.36 -10.36
CA ALA A 374 13.17 35.66 -9.13
C ALA A 374 13.31 34.15 -9.29
N THR A 375 12.81 33.58 -10.39
CA THR A 375 12.95 32.16 -10.71
C THR A 375 14.42 31.75 -10.80
N ALA A 376 15.24 32.54 -11.50
CA ALA A 376 16.68 32.27 -11.62
C ALA A 376 17.43 32.34 -10.29
N LYS A 377 16.98 33.18 -9.34
CA LYS A 377 17.52 33.22 -7.98
C LYS A 377 17.07 32.02 -7.15
N ILE A 378 15.77 31.70 -7.18
CA ILE A 378 15.20 30.53 -6.47
C ILE A 378 15.87 29.23 -6.93
N SER A 379 16.08 29.04 -8.24
CA SER A 379 16.72 27.84 -8.78
C SER A 379 18.18 27.66 -8.33
N LYS A 380 18.82 28.72 -7.83
CA LYS A 380 20.20 28.72 -7.33
C LYS A 380 20.26 28.66 -5.80
N GLU A 381 19.12 28.79 -5.12
CA GLU A 381 19.03 28.75 -3.67
C GLU A 381 19.01 27.28 -3.20
N ALA A 382 19.97 26.91 -2.36
CA ALA A 382 20.11 25.55 -1.86
C ALA A 382 19.31 25.32 -0.57
N ASP A 383 18.93 26.41 0.12
CA ASP A 383 18.14 26.35 1.36
C ASP A 383 16.63 26.27 1.06
N PRO A 384 15.97 25.14 1.39
CA PRO A 384 14.55 24.96 1.09
C PRO A 384 13.62 25.92 1.86
N ALA A 385 14.02 26.41 3.05
CA ALA A 385 13.22 27.36 3.81
C ALA A 385 13.27 28.76 3.17
N LYS A 386 14.44 29.20 2.72
CA LYS A 386 14.60 30.48 2.01
C LYS A 386 13.98 30.43 0.62
N ALA A 387 14.14 29.33 -0.10
CA ALA A 387 13.44 29.11 -1.35
C ALA A 387 11.92 29.28 -1.15
N LYS A 388 11.36 28.69 -0.10
CA LYS A 388 9.94 28.85 0.26
C LYS A 388 9.55 30.29 0.57
N GLU A 389 10.33 31.04 1.35
CA GLU A 389 10.03 32.45 1.63
C GLU A 389 10.09 33.32 0.36
N MET A 390 11.07 33.06 -0.52
CA MET A 390 11.15 33.69 -1.82
C MET A 390 9.95 33.34 -2.71
N LEU A 391 9.44 32.11 -2.62
CA LEU A 391 8.22 31.68 -3.31
C LEU A 391 7.00 32.45 -2.80
N ASP A 392 6.81 32.54 -1.49
CA ASP A 392 5.68 33.26 -0.88
C ASP A 392 5.70 34.75 -1.28
N SER A 393 6.88 35.37 -1.30
CA SER A 393 7.03 36.78 -1.73
C SER A 393 6.74 36.97 -3.23
N LEU A 394 7.14 36.01 -4.06
CA LEU A 394 6.85 36.03 -5.49
C LEU A 394 5.36 35.83 -5.75
N GLU A 395 4.72 34.90 -5.04
CA GLU A 395 3.28 34.68 -5.11
C GLU A 395 2.50 35.93 -4.72
N GLN A 396 2.87 36.59 -3.61
CA GLN A 396 2.25 37.85 -3.19
C GLN A 396 2.39 38.95 -4.24
N ALA A 397 3.57 39.06 -4.88
CA ALA A 397 3.80 40.02 -5.96
C ALA A 397 2.99 39.70 -7.23
N LEU A 398 2.57 38.45 -7.42
CA LEU A 398 1.77 38.00 -8.57
C LEU A 398 0.25 38.21 -8.41
N ARG A 399 -0.24 38.57 -7.22
CA ARG A 399 -1.69 38.67 -6.89
C ARG A 399 -2.45 39.81 -7.58
N THR A 400 -1.87 40.53 -8.52
CA THR A 400 -2.53 41.65 -9.22
C THR A 400 -3.27 41.22 -10.50
N GLY A 401 -4.58 41.55 -10.56
CA GLY A 401 -5.33 42.06 -11.73
C GLY A 401 -5.45 41.31 -13.06
N ASP A 402 -4.81 40.16 -13.27
CA ASP A 402 -4.73 39.51 -14.60
C ASP A 402 -5.69 38.32 -14.81
N LEU A 403 -5.81 37.88 -16.07
CA LEU A 403 -6.51 36.69 -16.62
C LEU A 403 -6.62 35.48 -15.68
N PHE A 404 -5.60 35.27 -14.84
CA PHE A 404 -5.52 34.20 -13.86
C PHE A 404 -6.03 34.68 -12.49
N ALA A 405 -7.27 35.16 -12.39
CA ALA A 405 -7.84 35.56 -11.10
C ALA A 405 -7.91 34.38 -10.10
N ASP A 406 -8.06 33.17 -10.63
CA ASP A 406 -8.09 31.91 -9.89
C ASP A 406 -6.73 31.59 -9.26
N MET A 407 -6.72 31.44 -7.93
CA MET A 407 -5.52 31.15 -7.13
C MET A 407 -4.86 29.82 -7.52
N GLN A 408 -5.66 28.81 -7.86
CA GLN A 408 -5.19 27.46 -8.20
C GLN A 408 -4.53 27.45 -9.57
N VAL A 409 -5.07 28.25 -10.51
CA VAL A 409 -4.49 28.46 -11.84
C VAL A 409 -3.18 29.24 -11.76
N LYS A 410 -3.10 30.25 -10.87
CA LYS A 410 -1.84 30.95 -10.56
C LYS A 410 -0.79 30.04 -9.93
N ALA A 411 -1.20 29.24 -8.94
CA ALA A 411 -0.32 28.27 -8.29
C ALA A 411 0.23 27.27 -9.31
N ALA A 412 -0.64 26.76 -10.20
CA ALA A 412 -0.24 25.84 -11.26
C ALA A 412 0.83 26.41 -12.19
N LEU A 413 0.60 27.63 -12.70
CA LEU A 413 1.54 28.32 -13.58
C LEU A 413 2.86 28.66 -12.89
N THR A 414 2.78 29.09 -11.63
CA THR A 414 3.95 29.47 -10.83
C THR A 414 4.84 28.24 -10.60
N ALA A 415 4.26 27.14 -10.13
CA ALA A 415 4.96 25.89 -9.91
C ALA A 415 5.68 25.40 -11.18
N TYR A 416 4.96 25.39 -12.31
CA TYR A 416 5.51 24.97 -13.60
C TYR A 416 6.65 25.87 -14.07
N THR A 417 6.47 27.18 -14.01
CA THR A 417 7.47 28.16 -14.49
C THR A 417 8.77 28.03 -13.70
N GLN A 418 8.68 27.81 -12.39
CA GLN A 418 9.85 27.72 -11.51
C GLN A 418 10.57 26.38 -11.62
N ASN A 419 9.81 25.30 -11.79
CA ASN A 419 10.33 23.94 -11.78
C ASN A 419 10.32 23.31 -13.18
N ARG A 420 10.40 24.13 -14.23
CA ARG A 420 10.36 23.65 -15.61
C ARG A 420 11.47 22.64 -15.90
N ALA A 421 12.69 22.88 -15.41
CA ALA A 421 13.80 21.95 -15.57
C ALA A 421 13.52 20.59 -14.90
N LEU A 422 12.94 20.62 -13.70
CA LEU A 422 12.52 19.41 -12.98
C LEU A 422 11.40 18.68 -13.74
N TYR A 423 10.42 19.41 -14.28
CA TYR A 423 9.39 18.83 -15.14
C TYR A 423 9.98 18.08 -16.34
N GLU A 424 10.85 18.73 -17.12
CA GLU A 424 11.46 18.14 -18.31
C GLU A 424 12.30 16.90 -17.95
N GLN A 425 13.04 16.98 -16.84
CA GLN A 425 13.81 15.85 -16.32
C GLN A 425 12.88 14.68 -15.94
N LEU A 426 11.87 14.91 -15.09
CA LEU A 426 10.95 13.86 -14.64
C LEU A 426 10.15 13.25 -15.80
N LYS A 427 9.72 14.08 -16.75
CA LYS A 427 9.06 13.63 -17.98
C LYS A 427 9.99 12.68 -18.75
N LYS A 428 11.23 13.08 -19.01
CA LYS A 428 12.22 12.27 -19.71
C LYS A 428 12.58 10.99 -18.96
N ASP A 429 12.81 11.08 -17.65
CA ASP A 429 13.16 9.94 -16.82
C ASP A 429 12.01 8.92 -16.81
N SER A 430 10.75 9.40 -16.75
CA SER A 430 9.58 8.53 -16.75
C SER A 430 9.35 7.82 -18.09
N GLN A 431 9.64 8.48 -19.21
CA GLN A 431 9.57 7.86 -20.54
C GLN A 431 10.65 6.78 -20.74
N ASN A 432 11.75 6.87 -20.00
CA ASN A 432 12.86 5.91 -20.03
C ASN A 432 12.86 4.92 -18.85
N ALA A 433 11.85 4.99 -17.98
CA ALA A 433 11.72 4.09 -16.85
C ALA A 433 11.61 2.64 -17.35
N SER A 434 12.44 1.77 -16.79
CA SER A 434 12.41 0.33 -17.07
C SER A 434 12.99 -0.49 -15.92
N GLY A 435 12.47 -1.69 -15.70
CA GLY A 435 12.91 -2.64 -14.67
C GLY A 435 12.53 -2.24 -13.25
N ILE A 436 11.74 -1.18 -13.06
CA ILE A 436 11.38 -0.67 -11.74
C ILE A 436 10.40 -1.60 -11.05
N LEU A 437 9.44 -2.17 -11.78
CA LEU A 437 8.49 -3.12 -11.18
C LEU A 437 9.19 -4.39 -10.71
N ASP A 438 10.10 -4.93 -11.53
CA ASP A 438 10.88 -6.13 -11.17
C ASP A 438 11.80 -5.86 -9.98
N LYS A 439 12.47 -4.71 -9.96
CA LYS A 439 13.32 -4.29 -8.83
C LYS A 439 12.50 -4.17 -7.55
N ASN A 440 11.41 -3.41 -7.58
CA ASN A 440 10.57 -3.19 -6.40
C ASN A 440 9.93 -4.49 -5.91
N LEU A 441 9.53 -5.36 -6.84
CA LEU A 441 9.03 -6.68 -6.52
C LEU A 441 10.08 -7.51 -5.79
N ALA A 442 11.31 -7.59 -6.32
CA ALA A 442 12.39 -8.34 -5.70
C ALA A 442 12.71 -7.81 -4.29
N GLU A 443 12.77 -6.48 -4.13
CA GLU A 443 12.98 -5.84 -2.83
C GLU A 443 11.84 -6.18 -1.84
N ARG A 444 10.58 -6.16 -2.28
CA ARG A 444 9.42 -6.52 -1.46
C ARG A 444 9.39 -8.00 -1.09
N ARG A 445 9.68 -8.89 -2.03
CA ARG A 445 9.76 -10.34 -1.81
C ARG A 445 10.91 -10.76 -0.91
N GLY A 446 11.98 -9.96 -0.85
CA GLY A 446 13.06 -10.15 0.12
C GLY A 446 12.67 -9.88 1.57
N ALA A 447 11.54 -9.21 1.83
CA ALA A 447 11.11 -8.89 3.18
C ALA A 447 10.54 -10.12 3.90
N SER A 448 10.93 -10.35 5.16
CA SER A 448 10.46 -11.51 5.95
C SER A 448 8.94 -11.65 6.00
N SER A 449 8.21 -10.53 6.07
CA SER A 449 6.75 -10.53 6.06
C SER A 449 6.19 -11.16 4.78
N GLN A 450 6.79 -10.84 3.64
CA GLN A 450 6.37 -11.35 2.34
C GLN A 450 6.75 -12.82 2.17
N ILE A 451 7.94 -13.23 2.61
CA ILE A 451 8.37 -14.64 2.60
C ILE A 451 7.38 -15.52 3.41
N TRP A 452 6.96 -15.05 4.59
CA TRP A 452 5.96 -15.76 5.40
C TRP A 452 4.58 -15.80 4.74
N ALA A 453 4.17 -14.70 4.10
CA ALA A 453 2.92 -14.64 3.36
C ALA A 453 2.91 -15.66 2.20
N GLU A 454 3.97 -15.68 1.38
CA GLU A 454 4.12 -16.61 0.26
C GLU A 454 4.18 -18.08 0.73
N THR A 455 4.84 -18.34 1.87
CA THR A 455 4.87 -19.70 2.46
C THR A 455 3.47 -20.17 2.85
N PHE A 456 2.68 -19.30 3.50
CA PHE A 456 1.30 -19.62 3.86
C PHE A 456 0.43 -19.81 2.61
N GLN A 457 0.62 -18.97 1.59
CA GLN A 457 -0.06 -19.09 0.31
C GLN A 457 0.25 -20.43 -0.37
N ALA A 458 1.51 -20.88 -0.37
CA ALA A 458 1.90 -22.17 -0.95
C ALA A 458 1.27 -23.37 -0.22
N VAL A 459 1.15 -23.32 1.11
CA VAL A 459 0.43 -24.34 1.90
C VAL A 459 -1.06 -24.34 1.54
N ASN A 460 -1.66 -23.16 1.48
CA ASN A 460 -3.07 -23.00 1.09
C ASN A 460 -3.29 -23.54 -0.34
N ASP A 461 -2.37 -23.33 -1.25
CA ASP A 461 -2.49 -23.81 -2.64
C ASP A 461 -2.30 -25.33 -2.76
N SER A 462 -1.44 -25.89 -1.91
CA SER A 462 -1.31 -27.35 -1.77
C SER A 462 -2.63 -27.96 -1.27
N MET A 463 -3.28 -27.34 -0.28
CA MET A 463 -4.59 -27.79 0.22
C MET A 463 -5.68 -27.67 -0.85
N ARG A 464 -5.71 -26.59 -1.63
CA ARG A 464 -6.61 -26.44 -2.78
C ARG A 464 -6.42 -27.59 -3.77
N SER A 465 -5.18 -27.86 -4.18
CA SER A 465 -4.85 -28.93 -5.13
C SER A 465 -5.29 -30.31 -4.64
N ILE A 466 -5.12 -30.59 -3.34
CA ILE A 466 -5.65 -31.82 -2.71
C ILE A 466 -7.18 -31.85 -2.81
N GLY A 467 -7.85 -30.74 -2.52
CA GLY A 467 -9.30 -30.59 -2.65
C GLY A 467 -9.79 -30.85 -4.08
N ASP A 468 -9.11 -30.29 -5.08
CA ASP A 468 -9.44 -30.50 -6.50
C ASP A 468 -9.31 -31.98 -6.89
N ALA A 469 -8.31 -32.68 -6.37
CA ALA A 469 -8.08 -34.10 -6.66
C ALA A 469 -9.14 -35.03 -6.06
N ILE A 470 -9.71 -34.69 -4.90
CA ILE A 470 -10.76 -35.47 -4.23
C ILE A 470 -12.18 -35.02 -4.61
N ARG A 471 -12.31 -33.89 -5.31
CA ARG A 471 -13.59 -33.29 -5.72
C ARG A 471 -14.55 -34.28 -6.42
N PRO A 472 -14.11 -35.15 -7.35
CA PRO A 472 -15.02 -36.11 -7.99
C PRO A 472 -15.72 -37.06 -7.03
N VAL A 473 -15.20 -37.21 -5.80
CA VAL A 473 -15.80 -38.05 -4.75
C VAL A 473 -16.65 -37.23 -3.79
N THR A 474 -16.38 -35.93 -3.62
CA THR A 474 -17.12 -35.06 -2.70
C THR A 474 -18.33 -34.40 -3.33
N ASP A 475 -18.37 -34.28 -4.66
CA ASP A 475 -19.42 -33.60 -5.42
C ASP A 475 -20.36 -34.58 -6.16
N ALA A 476 -20.15 -35.90 -5.98
CA ALA A 476 -20.89 -36.98 -6.65
C ALA A 476 -22.25 -37.31 -6.01
#